data_AF-A0A7J7EZB0-F1
#
_entry.id   AF-A0A7J7EZB0-F1
#
_cell.length_a   1.000
_cell.length_b   1.000
_cell.length_c   1.000
_cell.angle_alpha   90.00
_cell.angle_beta   90.00
_cell.angle_gamma   90.00
#
_symmetry.space_group_name_H-M   'P 1'
#
loop_
_entity.id
_entity.type
_entity.pdbx_description
1 polymer ?
#
loop_
_entity_poly.entity_id
_entity_poly.type
_entity_poly.pdbx_seq_one_letter_code
_entity_poly.pdbx_strand_id
1 'polypeptide(L)'
;MLLRKTPLSKKLTSEEIEAKLKEVLLVLKYVQNKDVFMRYHKAHLTRRLILDISADSEIEENMVEWLREVGMPADYVNKLARMFQDIKVSEDLNQAFKEMHKNNKLALPADSVNIKILNAGAWSRSSEKVFVSLPTELEDLIPEVEEFYKKNHSGRKLHWHHLMSNGIITFKNEVGQYDLEVTTFQLAVLFAWNQRPREKISFENLKLATELPDAELRRTLWSLVAFPKLKRQVLLYEPQVNSPKDFTEGTLFSVNQEFSLIKNAKVQKRGKINLIGRLQLTTERMREEENEGIVQLRILRTQEAIIQIMKMRKKISNAQLQTELVEILKNMFLPQKKMIKEQIEWLIEHKYIRRDESDINTFIYMA
;
A
#
# COMPACT_ATOMS: atom_id res chain seq x y z
N MET A 1 -9.54 -8.93 -6.82
CA MET A 1 -10.56 -8.01 -7.37
C MET A 1 -11.94 -8.24 -6.78
N LEU A 2 -12.34 -9.50 -6.51
CA LEU A 2 -13.63 -9.86 -5.91
C LEU A 2 -13.87 -9.23 -4.53
N LEU A 3 -12.86 -9.22 -3.66
CA LEU A 3 -12.94 -8.69 -2.29
C LEU A 3 -12.99 -7.16 -2.19
N ARG A 4 -12.76 -6.43 -3.29
CA ARG A 4 -12.79 -4.94 -3.29
C ARG A 4 -14.10 -4.46 -3.91
N LYS A 5 -14.71 -3.41 -3.34
CA LYS A 5 -15.83 -2.67 -3.93
C LYS A 5 -15.48 -2.25 -5.37
N THR A 6 -15.99 -3.00 -6.33
CA THR A 6 -15.73 -2.83 -7.77
C THR A 6 -17.01 -3.08 -8.57
N PRO A 7 -17.09 -2.66 -9.85
CA PRO A 7 -18.22 -3.01 -10.71
C PRO A 7 -18.44 -4.52 -10.83
N LEU A 8 -17.39 -5.33 -10.65
CA LEU A 8 -17.51 -6.80 -10.65
C LEU A 8 -18.08 -7.31 -9.32
N SER A 9 -17.54 -6.90 -8.18
CA SER A 9 -18.03 -7.35 -6.87
C SER A 9 -19.48 -6.93 -6.62
N LYS A 10 -19.93 -5.80 -7.18
CA LYS A 10 -21.31 -5.33 -7.09
C LYS A 10 -22.31 -6.15 -7.92
N LYS A 11 -21.83 -6.93 -8.88
CA LYS A 11 -22.68 -7.77 -9.77
C LYS A 11 -22.84 -9.19 -9.26
N LEU A 12 -22.10 -9.58 -8.24
CA LEU A 12 -22.05 -10.93 -7.71
C LEU A 12 -22.68 -10.97 -6.32
N THR A 13 -23.29 -12.08 -5.96
CA THR A 13 -23.75 -12.33 -4.58
C THR A 13 -22.59 -12.76 -3.68
N SER A 14 -22.80 -12.76 -2.37
CA SER A 14 -21.81 -13.22 -1.39
C SER A 14 -21.43 -14.69 -1.63
N GLU A 15 -22.40 -15.55 -1.98
CA GLU A 15 -22.17 -16.97 -2.28
C GLU A 15 -21.35 -17.16 -3.57
N GLU A 16 -21.63 -16.39 -4.62
CA GLU A 16 -20.88 -16.44 -5.87
C GLU A 16 -19.43 -15.96 -5.69
N ILE A 17 -19.23 -14.94 -4.86
CA ILE A 17 -17.90 -14.44 -4.50
C ILE A 17 -17.13 -15.52 -3.73
N GLU A 18 -17.75 -16.13 -2.72
CA GLU A 18 -17.15 -17.20 -1.93
C GLU A 18 -16.74 -18.40 -2.79
N ALA A 19 -17.64 -18.89 -3.65
CA ALA A 19 -17.36 -20.03 -4.52
C ALA A 19 -16.15 -19.75 -5.43
N LYS A 20 -16.13 -18.58 -6.09
CA LYS A 20 -15.01 -18.17 -6.95
C LYS A 20 -13.69 -18.02 -6.18
N LEU A 21 -13.73 -17.54 -4.93
CA LEU A 21 -12.52 -17.42 -4.10
C LEU A 21 -11.98 -18.80 -3.73
N LYS A 22 -12.84 -19.74 -3.34
CA LYS A 22 -12.45 -21.13 -3.04
C LYS A 22 -11.86 -21.84 -4.26
N GLU A 23 -12.40 -21.63 -5.46
CA GLU A 23 -11.82 -22.13 -6.72
C GLU A 23 -10.40 -21.59 -6.95
N VAL A 24 -10.18 -20.29 -6.75
CA VAL A 24 -8.84 -19.68 -6.88
C VAL A 24 -7.86 -20.29 -5.86
N LEU A 25 -8.31 -20.53 -4.63
CA LEU A 25 -7.50 -21.17 -3.60
C LEU A 25 -7.18 -22.65 -3.92
N LEU A 26 -8.06 -23.35 -4.63
CA LEU A 26 -7.78 -24.71 -5.12
C LEU A 26 -6.67 -24.70 -6.18
N VAL A 27 -6.71 -23.74 -7.12
CA VAL A 27 -5.66 -23.56 -8.14
C VAL A 27 -4.31 -23.21 -7.49
N LEU A 28 -4.30 -22.49 -6.36
CA LEU A 28 -3.10 -22.14 -5.62
C LEU A 28 -2.27 -23.35 -5.18
N LYS A 29 -2.87 -24.55 -5.06
CA LYS A 29 -2.15 -25.79 -4.78
C LYS A 29 -1.12 -26.13 -5.87
N TYR A 30 -1.42 -25.81 -7.12
CA TYR A 30 -0.58 -26.09 -8.29
C TYR A 30 0.42 -24.97 -8.62
N VAL A 31 0.36 -23.84 -7.92
CA VAL A 31 1.31 -22.74 -8.11
C VAL A 31 2.64 -23.08 -7.43
N GLN A 32 3.73 -23.01 -8.19
CA GLN A 32 5.09 -23.25 -7.69
C GLN A 32 5.57 -22.13 -6.76
N ASN A 33 5.34 -20.87 -7.15
CA ASN A 33 5.81 -19.68 -6.45
C ASN A 33 4.67 -19.05 -5.63
N LYS A 34 4.30 -19.72 -4.53
CA LYS A 34 3.20 -19.31 -3.65
C LYS A 34 3.53 -18.00 -2.92
N ASP A 35 4.80 -17.73 -2.68
CA ASP A 35 5.32 -16.48 -2.11
C ASP A 35 4.91 -15.22 -2.87
N VAL A 36 4.86 -15.29 -4.22
CA VAL A 36 4.37 -14.21 -5.07
C VAL A 36 2.90 -13.92 -4.75
N PHE A 37 2.05 -14.94 -4.73
CA PHE A 37 0.63 -14.78 -4.39
C PHE A 37 0.46 -14.18 -3.00
N MET A 38 1.13 -14.74 -1.99
CA MET A 38 1.06 -14.27 -0.60
C MET A 38 1.41 -12.78 -0.51
N ARG A 39 2.48 -12.37 -1.18
CA ARG A 39 2.95 -10.99 -1.11
C ARG A 39 1.97 -10.00 -1.73
N TYR A 40 1.48 -10.27 -2.94
CA TYR A 40 0.50 -9.42 -3.64
C TYR A 40 -0.88 -9.46 -2.98
N HIS A 41 -1.33 -10.64 -2.50
CA HIS A 41 -2.58 -10.78 -1.76
C HIS A 41 -2.59 -9.85 -0.53
N LYS A 42 -1.57 -9.95 0.33
CA LYS A 42 -1.45 -9.09 1.50
C LYS A 42 -1.35 -7.61 1.10
N ALA A 43 -0.74 -7.27 -0.06
CA ALA A 43 -0.61 -5.89 -0.51
C ALA A 43 -1.97 -5.30 -0.85
N HIS A 44 -2.81 -6.11 -1.49
CA HIS A 44 -4.17 -5.74 -1.79
C HIS A 44 -5.05 -5.71 -0.54
N LEU A 45 -4.88 -6.62 0.42
CA LEU A 45 -5.60 -6.60 1.69
C LEU A 45 -5.31 -5.32 2.48
N THR A 46 -4.02 -4.97 2.62
CA THR A 46 -3.57 -3.76 3.33
C THR A 46 -4.34 -2.52 2.85
N ARG A 47 -4.44 -2.33 1.53
CA ARG A 47 -5.17 -1.20 0.94
C ARG A 47 -6.67 -1.29 1.16
N ARG A 48 -7.25 -2.49 1.08
CA ARG A 48 -8.69 -2.67 1.29
C ARG A 48 -9.11 -2.27 2.70
N LEU A 49 -8.32 -2.66 3.69
CA LEU A 49 -8.59 -2.39 5.10
C LEU A 49 -8.29 -0.94 5.50
N ILE A 50 -7.21 -0.33 5.00
CA ILE A 50 -6.93 1.08 5.33
C ILE A 50 -7.96 2.02 4.70
N LEU A 51 -8.38 1.73 3.47
CA LEU A 51 -9.28 2.60 2.70
C LEU A 51 -10.78 2.24 2.86
N ASP A 52 -11.12 1.25 3.69
CA ASP A 52 -12.49 0.79 3.94
C ASP A 52 -13.27 0.43 2.65
N ILE A 53 -12.57 -0.17 1.70
CA ILE A 53 -13.07 -0.54 0.37
C ILE A 53 -13.30 -2.05 0.20
N SER A 54 -13.33 -2.82 1.28
CA SER A 54 -13.77 -4.22 1.25
C SER A 54 -15.25 -4.32 0.84
N ALA A 55 -15.56 -5.26 -0.05
CA ALA A 55 -16.92 -5.44 -0.57
C ALA A 55 -17.86 -6.03 0.50
N ASP A 56 -17.34 -7.00 1.26
CA ASP A 56 -18.03 -7.73 2.32
C ASP A 56 -16.97 -8.04 3.39
N SER A 57 -17.19 -7.60 4.62
CA SER A 57 -16.24 -7.77 5.73
C SER A 57 -16.18 -9.20 6.23
N GLU A 58 -17.30 -9.93 6.17
CA GLU A 58 -17.37 -11.31 6.65
C GLU A 58 -16.59 -12.24 5.70
N ILE A 59 -16.78 -12.09 4.39
CA ILE A 59 -15.97 -12.82 3.39
C ILE A 59 -14.49 -12.45 3.51
N GLU A 60 -14.17 -11.20 3.79
CA GLU A 60 -12.79 -10.73 3.95
C GLU A 60 -12.11 -11.39 5.17
N GLU A 61 -12.82 -11.54 6.30
CA GLU A 61 -12.33 -12.27 7.47
C GLU A 61 -12.22 -13.78 7.20
N ASN A 62 -13.26 -14.39 6.61
CA ASN A 62 -13.28 -15.82 6.27
C ASN A 62 -12.17 -16.22 5.30
N MET A 63 -11.75 -15.31 4.41
CA MET A 63 -10.61 -15.53 3.51
C MET A 63 -9.32 -15.91 4.26
N VAL A 64 -9.11 -15.40 5.48
CA VAL A 64 -7.94 -15.75 6.30
C VAL A 64 -7.99 -17.21 6.74
N GLU A 65 -9.16 -17.69 7.13
CA GLU A 65 -9.37 -19.08 7.52
C GLU A 65 -9.29 -20.02 6.31
N TRP A 66 -9.87 -19.66 5.16
CA TRP A 66 -9.72 -20.46 3.93
C TRP A 66 -8.25 -20.54 3.47
N LEU A 67 -7.44 -19.50 3.67
CA LEU A 67 -6.00 -19.54 3.41
C LEU A 67 -5.29 -20.52 4.36
N ARG A 68 -5.74 -20.64 5.61
CA ARG A 68 -5.25 -21.64 6.56
C ARG A 68 -5.58 -23.06 6.09
N GLU A 69 -6.83 -23.30 5.69
CA GLU A 69 -7.33 -24.60 5.23
C GLU A 69 -6.58 -25.13 4.00
N VAL A 70 -6.19 -24.26 3.07
CA VAL A 70 -5.41 -24.67 1.89
C VAL A 70 -3.91 -24.85 2.15
N GLY A 71 -3.49 -24.75 3.42
CA GLY A 71 -2.12 -25.03 3.85
C GLY A 71 -1.13 -23.90 3.60
N MET A 72 -1.59 -22.63 3.61
CA MET A 72 -0.65 -21.51 3.62
C MET A 72 0.17 -21.49 4.94
N PRO A 73 1.43 -21.00 4.91
CA PRO A 73 2.26 -20.91 6.11
C PRO A 73 1.55 -20.20 7.27
N ALA A 74 1.58 -20.80 8.47
CA ALA A 74 0.89 -20.27 9.65
C ALA A 74 1.32 -18.83 9.98
N ASP A 75 2.61 -18.51 9.86
CA ASP A 75 3.13 -17.15 10.08
C ASP A 75 2.51 -16.11 9.16
N TYR A 76 2.23 -16.48 7.90
CA TYR A 76 1.59 -15.59 6.94
C TYR A 76 0.13 -15.36 7.33
N VAL A 77 -0.62 -16.43 7.59
CA VAL A 77 -2.03 -16.37 7.99
C VAL A 77 -2.20 -15.58 9.30
N ASN A 78 -1.35 -15.83 10.29
CA ASN A 78 -1.38 -15.12 11.58
C ASN A 78 -1.11 -13.63 11.43
N LYS A 79 -0.23 -13.23 10.50
CA LYS A 79 -0.03 -11.81 10.17
C LYS A 79 -1.28 -11.19 9.54
N LEU A 80 -1.99 -11.90 8.68
CA LEU A 80 -3.26 -11.41 8.13
C LEU A 80 -4.31 -11.27 9.23
N ALA A 81 -4.50 -12.29 10.06
CA ALA A 81 -5.43 -12.26 11.18
C ALA A 81 -5.15 -11.07 12.12
N ARG A 82 -3.87 -10.80 12.41
CA ARG A 82 -3.45 -9.63 13.20
C ARG A 82 -3.86 -8.31 12.55
N MET A 83 -3.81 -8.19 11.21
CA MET A 83 -4.29 -6.98 10.54
C MET A 83 -5.78 -6.72 10.80
N PHE A 84 -6.63 -7.75 10.83
CA PHE A 84 -8.05 -7.54 11.18
C PHE A 84 -8.23 -7.13 12.65
N GLN A 85 -7.45 -7.74 13.56
CA GLN A 85 -7.44 -7.35 14.96
C GLN A 85 -7.02 -5.88 15.13
N ASP A 86 -5.99 -5.44 14.41
CA ASP A 86 -5.54 -4.05 14.44
C ASP A 86 -6.61 -3.07 13.97
N ILE A 87 -7.42 -3.44 12.96
CA ILE A 87 -8.53 -2.60 12.49
C ILE A 87 -9.58 -2.44 13.59
N LYS A 88 -10.01 -3.54 14.22
CA LYS A 88 -11.00 -3.51 15.31
C LYS A 88 -10.51 -2.66 16.49
N VAL A 89 -9.27 -2.90 16.95
CA VAL A 89 -8.64 -2.11 18.01
C VAL A 89 -8.53 -0.63 17.63
N SER A 90 -8.23 -0.35 16.35
CA SER A 90 -8.12 1.03 15.88
C SER A 90 -9.48 1.73 15.79
N GLU A 91 -10.57 1.01 15.53
CA GLU A 91 -11.93 1.59 15.53
C GLU A 91 -12.35 2.01 16.94
N ASP A 92 -12.08 1.17 17.95
CA ASP A 92 -12.33 1.50 19.36
C ASP A 92 -11.50 2.71 19.80
N LEU A 93 -10.22 2.73 19.41
CA LEU A 93 -9.31 3.84 19.71
C LEU A 93 -9.75 5.15 19.03
N ASN A 94 -10.28 5.06 17.80
CA ASN A 94 -10.83 6.21 17.08
C ASN A 94 -12.08 6.76 17.76
N GLN A 95 -12.97 5.91 18.26
CA GLN A 95 -14.14 6.35 19.03
C GLN A 95 -13.73 7.05 20.32
N ALA A 96 -12.79 6.45 21.08
CA ALA A 96 -12.26 7.06 22.29
C ALA A 96 -11.60 8.42 22.04
N PHE A 97 -10.88 8.58 20.92
CA PHE A 97 -10.33 9.88 20.51
C PHE A 97 -11.43 10.91 20.27
N LYS A 98 -12.46 10.56 19.50
CA LYS A 98 -13.59 11.46 19.20
C LYS A 98 -14.33 11.91 20.45
N GLU A 99 -14.57 10.99 21.39
CA GLU A 99 -15.23 11.29 22.65
C GLU A 99 -14.40 12.23 23.53
N MET A 100 -13.09 11.98 23.67
CA MET A 100 -12.20 12.82 24.46
C MET A 100 -12.12 14.25 23.90
N HIS A 101 -12.10 14.40 22.58
CA HIS A 101 -12.01 15.70 21.92
C HIS A 101 -13.35 16.35 21.59
N LYS A 102 -14.49 15.77 22.01
CA LYS A 102 -15.82 16.33 21.74
C LYS A 102 -16.01 17.73 22.34
N ASN A 103 -15.38 17.98 23.49
CA ASN A 103 -15.45 19.25 24.22
C ASN A 103 -14.25 20.17 23.99
N ASN A 104 -13.19 19.68 23.34
CA ASN A 104 -12.02 20.48 23.01
C ASN A 104 -12.25 21.22 21.68
N LYS A 105 -11.76 22.46 21.60
CA LYS A 105 -11.73 23.22 20.33
C LYS A 105 -10.61 22.68 19.44
N LEU A 106 -10.81 21.52 18.82
CA LEU A 106 -9.99 21.09 17.69
C LEU A 106 -10.18 22.07 16.51
N ALA A 107 -9.17 22.15 15.64
CA ALA A 107 -9.25 22.93 14.40
C ALA A 107 -10.38 22.45 13.46
N LEU A 108 -10.74 21.16 13.55
CA LEU A 108 -11.83 20.53 12.80
C LEU A 108 -12.85 19.91 13.76
N PRO A 109 -14.13 19.79 13.38
CA PRO A 109 -15.12 19.07 14.18
C PRO A 109 -14.65 17.65 14.48
N ALA A 110 -14.63 17.25 15.76
CA ALA A 110 -14.09 15.97 16.21
C ALA A 110 -14.69 14.77 15.45
N ASP A 111 -16.01 14.79 15.19
CA ASP A 111 -16.70 13.71 14.48
C ASP A 111 -16.27 13.55 13.01
N SER A 112 -15.72 14.61 12.40
CA SER A 112 -15.27 14.63 11.00
C SER A 112 -13.87 14.04 10.79
N VAL A 113 -13.11 13.85 11.88
CA VAL A 113 -11.75 13.30 11.84
C VAL A 113 -11.79 11.82 12.20
N ASN A 114 -11.26 10.97 11.32
CA ASN A 114 -11.08 9.54 11.60
C ASN A 114 -9.60 9.19 11.61
N ILE A 115 -9.18 8.39 12.58
CA ILE A 115 -7.80 7.96 12.75
C ILE A 115 -7.73 6.44 12.63
N LYS A 116 -6.70 5.95 11.94
CA LYS A 116 -6.32 4.53 11.94
C LYS A 116 -4.89 4.37 12.45
N ILE A 117 -4.70 3.71 13.60
CA ILE A 117 -3.39 3.46 14.18
C ILE A 117 -3.08 1.97 14.09
N LEU A 118 -2.10 1.64 13.25
CA LEU A 118 -1.78 0.27 12.84
C LEU A 118 -0.31 -0.03 13.12
N ASN A 119 0.01 -1.25 13.55
CA ASN A 119 1.39 -1.59 13.88
C ASN A 119 2.27 -1.71 12.62
N ALA A 120 3.49 -1.16 12.66
CA ALA A 120 4.36 -1.17 11.49
C ALA A 120 4.76 -2.58 11.03
N GLY A 121 4.92 -3.54 11.95
CA GLY A 121 5.41 -4.89 11.64
C GLY A 121 4.45 -5.73 10.78
N ALA A 122 3.14 -5.56 10.95
CA ALA A 122 2.14 -6.26 10.15
C ALA A 122 1.73 -5.46 8.90
N TRP A 123 1.83 -4.13 8.92
CA TRP A 123 1.25 -3.27 7.87
C TRP A 123 2.28 -2.63 6.93
N SER A 124 3.36 -2.08 7.49
CA SER A 124 4.32 -1.31 6.71
C SER A 124 5.10 -2.21 5.75
N ARG A 125 5.32 -1.70 4.54
CA ARG A 125 6.04 -2.40 3.47
C ARG A 125 7.20 -1.60 2.89
N SER A 126 7.05 -0.29 2.85
CA SER A 126 8.10 0.62 2.38
C SER A 126 8.73 1.31 3.57
N SER A 127 10.06 1.32 3.61
CA SER A 127 10.84 2.15 4.52
C SER A 127 10.90 3.62 4.05
N GLU A 128 10.44 3.90 2.83
CA GLU A 128 10.54 5.22 2.23
C GLU A 128 9.45 6.13 2.79
N LYS A 129 9.89 7.19 3.45
CA LYS A 129 9.02 8.25 3.96
C LYS A 129 8.79 9.25 2.82
N VAL A 130 7.54 9.37 2.39
CA VAL A 130 7.14 10.42 1.47
C VAL A 130 6.76 11.65 2.28
N PHE A 131 7.57 12.70 2.17
CA PHE A 131 7.30 13.99 2.79
C PHE A 131 6.21 14.74 2.02
N VAL A 132 5.44 15.54 2.75
CA VAL A 132 4.43 16.45 2.22
C VAL A 132 4.22 17.56 3.24
N SER A 133 4.18 18.81 2.77
CA SER A 133 3.73 19.93 3.60
C SER A 133 2.22 19.84 3.76
N LEU A 134 1.76 19.67 5.00
CA LEU A 134 0.34 19.67 5.30
C LEU A 134 -0.14 21.12 5.49
N PRO A 135 -1.42 21.39 5.20
CA PRO A 135 -2.00 22.66 5.62
C PRO A 135 -2.18 22.68 7.13
N THR A 136 -2.18 23.88 7.70
CA THR A 136 -2.18 24.12 9.17
C THR A 136 -3.30 23.36 9.88
N GLU A 137 -4.50 23.28 9.27
CA GLU A 137 -5.64 22.59 9.87
C GLU A 137 -5.41 21.09 10.10
N LEU A 138 -4.52 20.46 9.31
CA LEU A 138 -4.11 19.06 9.48
C LEU A 138 -2.82 18.93 10.29
N GLU A 139 -1.95 19.92 10.24
CA GLU A 139 -0.71 19.94 11.02
C GLU A 139 -1.01 20.06 12.52
N ASP A 140 -1.98 20.89 12.91
CA ASP A 140 -2.45 21.04 14.29
C ASP A 140 -3.05 19.74 14.86
N LEU A 141 -3.57 18.86 13.99
CA LEU A 141 -4.14 17.59 14.41
C LEU A 141 -3.06 16.56 14.81
N ILE A 142 -1.86 16.64 14.23
CA ILE A 142 -0.76 15.69 14.49
C ILE A 142 -0.40 15.60 15.98
N PRO A 143 -0.06 16.71 16.68
CA PRO A 143 0.33 16.66 18.08
C PRO A 143 -0.81 16.17 19.00
N GLU A 144 -2.07 16.49 18.68
CA GLU A 144 -3.24 16.05 19.44
C GLU A 144 -3.39 14.52 19.42
N VAL A 145 -3.23 13.90 18.23
CA VAL A 145 -3.25 12.43 18.10
C VAL A 145 -2.05 11.80 18.81
N GLU A 146 -0.86 12.40 18.69
CA GLU A 146 0.35 11.90 19.36
C GLU A 146 0.24 11.95 20.88
N GLU A 147 -0.29 13.03 21.44
CA GLU A 147 -0.51 13.16 22.89
C GLU A 147 -1.55 12.15 23.39
N PHE A 148 -2.68 12.03 22.70
CA PHE A 148 -3.70 11.03 23.02
C PHE A 148 -3.11 9.61 23.00
N TYR A 149 -2.35 9.27 21.96
CA TYR A 149 -1.75 7.95 21.85
C TYR A 149 -0.71 7.67 22.94
N LYS A 150 0.12 8.67 23.26
CA LYS A 150 1.16 8.57 24.29
C LYS A 150 0.58 8.37 25.69
N LYS A 151 -0.58 8.97 26.01
CA LYS A 151 -1.30 8.77 27.28
C LYS A 151 -1.75 7.31 27.45
N ASN A 152 -2.20 6.69 26.37
CA ASN A 152 -2.71 5.31 26.40
C ASN A 152 -1.62 4.24 26.21
N HIS A 153 -0.51 4.60 25.55
CA HIS A 153 0.56 3.67 25.19
C HIS A 153 1.95 4.29 25.38
N SER A 154 2.57 4.02 26.53
CA SER A 154 3.95 4.44 26.81
C SER A 154 4.97 3.65 26.00
N GLY A 155 6.09 4.30 25.64
CA GLY A 155 7.19 3.68 24.90
C GLY A 155 6.93 3.40 23.42
N ARG A 156 5.79 3.84 22.87
CA ARG A 156 5.48 3.74 21.44
C ARG A 156 5.67 5.08 20.74
N LYS A 157 5.95 5.03 19.43
CA LYS A 157 6.10 6.21 18.57
C LYS A 157 5.24 6.05 17.31
N LEU A 158 4.55 7.11 16.91
CA LEU A 158 3.76 7.14 15.69
C LEU A 158 4.63 7.51 14.48
N HIS A 159 4.29 6.91 13.34
CA HIS A 159 4.84 7.24 12.03
C HIS A 159 3.69 7.50 11.08
N TRP A 160 3.59 8.74 10.61
CA TRP A 160 2.51 9.19 9.75
C TRP A 160 2.68 8.67 8.33
N HIS A 161 1.61 8.08 7.79
CA HIS A 161 1.61 7.46 6.46
C HIS A 161 0.69 8.24 5.50
N HIS A 162 1.06 9.48 5.18
CA HIS A 162 0.22 10.41 4.39
C HIS A 162 -0.21 9.87 3.01
N LEU A 163 0.57 8.98 2.39
CA LEU A 163 0.18 8.32 1.15
C LEU A 163 -1.14 7.53 1.27
N MET A 164 -1.42 6.95 2.44
CA MET A 164 -2.64 6.17 2.70
C MET A 164 -3.74 7.01 3.36
N SER A 165 -3.45 8.25 3.71
CA SER A 165 -4.42 9.20 4.25
C SER A 165 -5.22 9.85 3.12
N ASN A 166 -6.50 10.10 3.38
CA ASN A 166 -7.43 10.75 2.47
C ASN A 166 -8.48 11.51 3.27
N GLY A 167 -9.29 12.33 2.59
CA GLY A 167 -10.34 13.10 3.21
C GLY A 167 -11.30 13.70 2.20
N ILE A 168 -12.33 14.37 2.71
CA ILE A 168 -13.30 15.10 1.91
C ILE A 168 -13.06 16.59 2.15
N ILE A 169 -12.86 17.36 1.09
CA ILE A 169 -12.73 18.81 1.15
C ILE A 169 -13.87 19.48 0.38
N THR A 170 -14.32 20.63 0.87
CA THR A 170 -15.29 21.45 0.14
C THR A 170 -14.55 22.39 -0.81
N PHE A 171 -14.73 22.17 -2.11
CA PHE A 171 -14.23 23.02 -3.17
C PHE A 171 -15.30 24.02 -3.62
N LYS A 172 -15.01 25.31 -3.42
CA LYS A 172 -15.88 26.42 -3.86
C LYS A 172 -15.29 27.07 -5.10
N ASN A 173 -16.13 27.28 -6.10
CA ASN A 173 -15.78 28.05 -7.29
C ASN A 173 -16.92 28.99 -7.69
N GLU A 174 -16.80 29.63 -8.85
CA GLU A 174 -17.80 30.60 -9.33
C GLU A 174 -19.13 29.94 -9.76
N VAL A 175 -19.14 28.62 -10.02
CA VAL A 175 -20.34 27.88 -10.44
C VAL A 175 -21.12 27.33 -9.23
N GLY A 176 -20.43 26.93 -8.17
CA GLY A 176 -21.04 26.28 -7.02
C GLY A 176 -20.04 25.72 -6.00
N GLN A 177 -20.52 24.75 -5.21
CA GLN A 177 -19.72 24.11 -4.17
C GLN A 177 -19.79 22.59 -4.29
N TYR A 178 -18.65 21.93 -4.22
CA TYR A 178 -18.53 20.49 -4.44
C TYR A 178 -17.71 19.84 -3.33
N ASP A 179 -18.04 18.60 -3.01
CA ASP A 179 -17.26 17.80 -2.07
C ASP A 179 -16.32 16.91 -2.87
N LEU A 180 -15.02 17.17 -2.76
CA LEU A 180 -13.97 16.39 -3.40
C LEU A 180 -13.41 15.41 -2.37
N GLU A 181 -13.58 14.13 -2.62
CA GLU A 181 -12.88 13.08 -1.87
C GLU A 181 -11.50 12.87 -2.51
N VAL A 182 -10.46 13.22 -1.78
CA VAL A 182 -9.09 13.41 -2.28
C VAL A 182 -8.07 12.71 -1.38
N THR A 183 -6.90 12.38 -1.94
CA THR A 183 -5.75 11.96 -1.12
C THR A 183 -5.14 13.14 -0.39
N THR A 184 -4.36 12.89 0.66
CA THR A 184 -3.61 13.96 1.35
C THR A 184 -2.66 14.72 0.42
N PHE A 185 -2.10 14.05 -0.61
CA PHE A 185 -1.24 14.72 -1.59
C PHE A 185 -2.04 15.64 -2.53
N GLN A 186 -3.22 15.18 -2.98
CA GLN A 186 -4.13 16.04 -3.75
C GLN A 186 -4.60 17.23 -2.92
N LEU A 187 -4.87 17.02 -1.63
CA LEU A 187 -5.24 18.06 -0.68
C LEU A 187 -4.14 19.12 -0.54
N ALA A 188 -2.89 18.70 -0.31
CA ALA A 188 -1.74 19.61 -0.23
C ALA A 188 -1.58 20.46 -1.52
N VAL A 189 -1.72 19.83 -2.69
CA VAL A 189 -1.69 20.53 -3.98
C VAL A 189 -2.81 21.56 -4.09
N LEU A 190 -4.07 21.17 -3.82
CA LEU A 190 -5.21 22.08 -3.96
C LEU A 190 -5.16 23.26 -2.98
N PHE A 191 -4.64 23.05 -1.77
CA PHE A 191 -4.52 24.08 -0.75
C PHE A 191 -3.49 25.17 -1.10
N ALA A 192 -2.58 24.92 -2.05
CA ALA A 192 -1.63 25.92 -2.56
C ALA A 192 -2.31 27.16 -3.19
N TRP A 193 -3.61 27.06 -3.52
CA TRP A 193 -4.42 28.16 -4.07
C TRP A 193 -5.29 28.89 -3.04
N ASN A 194 -5.37 28.46 -1.77
CA ASN A 194 -6.29 29.04 -0.79
C ASN A 194 -6.09 30.56 -0.59
N GLN A 195 -4.84 31.02 -0.58
CA GLN A 195 -4.49 32.44 -0.43
C GLN A 195 -4.42 33.18 -1.78
N ARG A 196 -4.49 32.46 -2.91
CA ARG A 196 -4.33 32.98 -4.27
C ARG A 196 -5.25 32.28 -5.28
N PRO A 197 -6.58 32.41 -5.16
CA PRO A 197 -7.53 31.53 -5.86
C PRO A 197 -7.55 31.66 -7.39
N ARG A 198 -7.07 32.79 -7.93
CA ARG A 198 -7.08 33.12 -9.37
C ARG A 198 -5.68 33.10 -10.01
N GLU A 199 -4.64 32.81 -9.24
CA GLU A 199 -3.27 32.80 -9.76
C GLU A 199 -2.93 31.48 -10.46
N LYS A 200 -2.01 31.58 -11.43
CA LYS A 200 -1.33 30.44 -12.05
C LYS A 200 -0.06 30.14 -11.23
N ILE A 201 0.14 28.89 -10.84
CA ILE A 201 1.33 28.43 -10.09
C ILE A 201 2.12 27.49 -10.98
N SER A 202 3.44 27.68 -11.07
CA SER A 202 4.32 26.78 -11.83
C SER A 202 4.49 25.42 -11.15
N PHE A 203 4.90 24.41 -11.92
CA PHE A 203 5.28 23.10 -11.40
C PHE A 203 6.37 23.22 -10.33
N GLU A 204 7.39 24.04 -10.59
CA GLU A 204 8.49 24.31 -9.65
C GLU A 204 7.98 24.87 -8.32
N ASN A 205 7.10 25.88 -8.38
CA ASN A 205 6.56 26.50 -7.18
C ASN A 205 5.60 25.57 -6.43
N LEU A 206 4.87 24.70 -7.12
CA LEU A 206 4.06 23.66 -6.48
C LEU A 206 4.94 22.62 -5.77
N LYS A 207 6.09 22.28 -6.33
CA LYS A 207 7.07 21.40 -5.69
C LYS A 207 7.60 21.99 -4.40
N LEU A 208 7.93 23.28 -4.40
CA LEU A 208 8.35 23.99 -3.19
C LEU A 208 7.22 24.10 -2.15
N ALA A 209 6.01 24.45 -2.58
CA ALA A 209 4.89 24.67 -1.67
C ALA A 209 4.34 23.38 -1.03
N THR A 210 4.44 22.24 -1.75
CA THR A 210 3.89 20.97 -1.28
C THR A 210 4.94 20.03 -0.71
N GLU A 211 6.23 20.29 -0.96
CA GLU A 211 7.38 19.42 -0.66
C GLU A 211 7.25 17.98 -1.18
N LEU A 212 6.34 17.74 -2.12
CA LEU A 212 6.15 16.41 -2.70
C LEU A 212 7.33 16.05 -3.60
N PRO A 213 7.82 14.80 -3.55
CA PRO A 213 8.78 14.30 -4.52
C PRO A 213 8.25 14.44 -5.95
N ASP A 214 9.13 14.75 -6.90
CA ASP A 214 8.76 15.02 -8.30
C ASP A 214 7.84 13.94 -8.90
N ALA A 215 8.18 12.66 -8.72
CA ALA A 215 7.39 11.53 -9.20
C ALA A 215 5.96 11.50 -8.62
N GLU A 216 5.82 11.86 -7.34
CA GLU A 216 4.55 11.90 -6.61
C GLU A 216 3.73 13.14 -6.98
N LEU A 217 4.39 14.29 -7.15
CA LEU A 217 3.75 15.52 -7.58
C LEU A 217 3.18 15.40 -9.00
N ARG A 218 3.94 14.86 -9.96
CA ARG A 218 3.50 14.69 -11.36
C ARG A 218 2.23 13.86 -11.47
N ARG A 219 2.19 12.69 -10.83
CA ARG A 219 1.00 11.81 -10.85
C ARG A 219 -0.19 12.45 -10.11
N THR A 220 0.07 13.20 -9.04
CA THR A 220 -0.95 13.89 -8.26
C THR A 220 -1.56 15.02 -9.09
N LEU A 221 -0.76 15.87 -9.72
CA LEU A 221 -1.24 16.91 -10.63
C LEU A 221 -2.00 16.31 -11.81
N TRP A 222 -1.47 15.26 -12.43
CA TRP A 222 -2.16 14.56 -13.53
C TRP A 222 -3.56 14.10 -13.14
N SER A 223 -3.72 13.59 -11.92
CA SER A 223 -5.04 13.18 -11.42
C SER A 223 -6.04 14.32 -11.28
N LEU A 224 -5.59 15.57 -11.15
CA LEU A 224 -6.43 16.75 -10.95
C LEU A 224 -6.73 17.48 -12.26
N VAL A 225 -5.81 17.39 -13.24
CA VAL A 225 -5.96 18.01 -14.58
C VAL A 225 -6.45 17.05 -15.66
N ALA A 226 -6.36 15.73 -15.44
CA ALA A 226 -6.67 14.71 -16.44
C ALA A 226 -7.38 13.51 -15.79
N PHE A 227 -8.32 13.76 -14.87
CA PHE A 227 -9.08 12.70 -14.23
C PHE A 227 -9.95 11.94 -15.25
N PRO A 228 -9.82 10.60 -15.35
CA PRO A 228 -10.56 9.82 -16.34
C PRO A 228 -12.09 9.96 -16.19
N LYS A 229 -12.80 10.00 -17.32
CA LYS A 229 -14.27 10.08 -17.42
C LYS A 229 -14.89 11.36 -16.86
N LEU A 230 -14.09 12.32 -16.40
CA LEU A 230 -14.58 13.62 -15.95
C LEU A 230 -14.63 14.59 -17.13
N LYS A 231 -15.79 15.23 -17.33
CA LYS A 231 -15.97 16.19 -18.44
C LYS A 231 -15.26 17.52 -18.22
N ARG A 232 -15.16 17.98 -16.97
CA ARG A 232 -14.49 19.23 -16.59
C ARG A 232 -13.52 18.93 -15.46
N GLN A 233 -12.26 19.30 -15.65
CA GLN A 233 -11.18 19.01 -14.70
C GLN A 233 -11.15 20.06 -13.59
N VAL A 234 -10.63 19.69 -12.42
CA VAL A 234 -10.58 20.58 -11.26
C VAL A 234 -9.49 21.64 -11.44
N LEU A 235 -8.35 21.22 -11.99
CA LEU A 235 -7.26 22.10 -12.37
C LEU A 235 -7.13 22.16 -13.90
N LEU A 236 -6.65 23.30 -14.38
CA LEU A 236 -6.21 23.54 -15.75
C LEU A 236 -4.70 23.69 -15.76
N TYR A 237 -4.07 23.46 -16.92
CA TYR A 237 -2.62 23.59 -17.06
C TYR A 237 -2.19 24.01 -18.47
N GLU A 238 -1.02 24.63 -18.56
CA GLU A 238 -0.37 25.08 -19.80
C GLU A 238 1.15 24.87 -19.71
N PRO A 239 1.84 24.35 -20.74
CA PRO A 239 1.30 23.86 -22.02
C PRO A 239 0.59 22.49 -21.89
N GLN A 240 -0.28 22.18 -22.85
CA GLN A 240 -0.97 20.88 -22.92
C GLN A 240 0.01 19.75 -23.25
N VAL A 241 -0.10 18.63 -22.54
CA VAL A 241 0.77 17.46 -22.71
C VAL A 241 -0.03 16.16 -22.58
N ASN A 242 0.53 15.06 -23.10
CA ASN A 242 -0.16 13.77 -23.12
C ASN A 242 0.23 12.86 -21.95
N SER A 243 1.28 13.23 -21.22
CA SER A 243 1.83 12.45 -20.11
C SER A 243 2.29 13.35 -18.96
N PRO A 244 2.14 12.92 -17.70
CA PRO A 244 2.70 13.63 -16.55
C PRO A 244 4.23 13.79 -16.59
N LYS A 245 4.91 12.93 -17.35
CA LYS A 245 6.37 13.01 -17.54
C LYS A 245 6.80 14.24 -18.34
N ASP A 246 5.91 14.77 -19.14
CA ASP A 246 6.20 15.89 -20.05
C ASP A 246 5.97 17.25 -19.39
N PHE A 247 5.50 17.29 -18.13
CA PHE A 247 5.49 18.54 -17.37
C PHE A 247 6.92 19.06 -17.19
N THR A 248 7.07 20.36 -17.29
CA THR A 248 8.35 21.06 -17.09
C THR A 248 8.23 21.97 -15.89
N GLU A 249 9.35 22.47 -15.37
CA GLU A 249 9.35 23.42 -14.25
C GLU A 249 8.48 24.66 -14.53
N GLY A 250 8.40 25.09 -15.80
CA GLY A 250 7.58 26.20 -16.25
C GLY A 250 6.11 25.86 -16.57
N THR A 251 5.67 24.61 -16.42
CA THR A 251 4.25 24.27 -16.63
C THR A 251 3.41 24.97 -15.57
N LEU A 252 2.45 25.78 -16.01
CA LEU A 252 1.57 26.57 -15.16
C LEU A 252 0.27 25.83 -14.90
N PHE A 253 -0.19 25.83 -13.66
CA PHE A 253 -1.45 25.23 -13.21
C PHE A 253 -2.36 26.30 -12.61
N SER A 254 -3.67 26.18 -12.79
CA SER A 254 -4.67 27.06 -12.18
C SER A 254 -5.94 26.34 -11.83
N VAL A 255 -6.67 26.85 -10.84
CA VAL A 255 -8.00 26.37 -10.48
C VAL A 255 -8.99 26.64 -11.60
N ASN A 256 -9.76 25.63 -12.00
CA ASN A 256 -10.84 25.78 -12.95
C ASN A 256 -12.06 26.42 -12.26
N GLN A 257 -12.20 27.74 -12.39
CA GLN A 257 -13.34 28.48 -11.81
C GLN A 257 -14.69 28.07 -12.40
N GLU A 258 -14.70 27.44 -13.59
CA GLU A 258 -15.89 26.91 -14.26
C GLU A 258 -16.13 25.40 -14.02
N PHE A 259 -15.39 24.79 -13.09
CA PHE A 259 -15.58 23.37 -12.77
C PHE A 259 -17.02 23.09 -12.35
N SER A 260 -17.58 22.01 -12.87
CA SER A 260 -18.89 21.52 -12.44
C SER A 260 -19.07 20.04 -12.75
N LEU A 261 -19.87 19.39 -11.91
CA LEU A 261 -20.34 18.05 -12.18
C LEU A 261 -21.46 18.08 -13.22
N ILE A 262 -21.42 17.17 -14.18
CA ILE A 262 -22.44 17.04 -15.21
C ILE A 262 -23.19 15.73 -14.98
N LYS A 263 -24.48 15.84 -14.62
CA LYS A 263 -25.40 14.69 -14.48
C LYS A 263 -26.53 14.87 -15.48
N ASN A 264 -26.83 13.83 -16.26
CA ASN A 264 -27.87 13.85 -17.31
C ASN A 264 -27.74 15.07 -18.25
N ALA A 265 -26.51 15.34 -18.71
CA ALA A 265 -26.15 16.49 -19.54
C ALA A 265 -26.43 17.89 -18.93
N LYS A 266 -26.79 17.99 -17.65
CA LYS A 266 -27.02 19.26 -16.95
C LYS A 266 -25.92 19.57 -15.95
N VAL A 267 -25.51 20.83 -15.93
CA VAL A 267 -24.58 21.40 -14.94
C VAL A 267 -25.21 21.33 -13.55
N GLN A 268 -24.46 20.81 -12.59
CA GLN A 268 -24.87 20.74 -11.19
C GLN A 268 -24.11 21.79 -10.40
N LYS A 269 -24.80 22.56 -9.56
CA LYS A 269 -24.18 23.55 -8.64
C LYS A 269 -23.63 22.92 -7.36
N ARG A 270 -24.00 21.67 -7.08
CA ARG A 270 -23.56 20.90 -5.92
C ARG A 270 -23.33 19.45 -6.29
N GLY A 271 -22.46 18.78 -5.55
CA GLY A 271 -22.33 17.34 -5.57
C GLY A 271 -21.00 16.84 -5.04
N LYS A 272 -20.89 15.53 -4.94
CA LYS A 272 -19.71 14.83 -4.43
C LYS A 272 -19.04 14.04 -5.54
N ILE A 273 -17.71 14.06 -5.59
CA ILE A 273 -16.90 13.25 -6.50
C ILE A 273 -15.68 12.68 -5.78
N ASN A 274 -15.33 11.44 -6.10
CA ASN A 274 -14.11 10.79 -5.63
C ASN A 274 -13.01 10.93 -6.68
N LEU A 275 -11.94 11.63 -6.30
CA LEU A 275 -10.75 11.90 -7.12
C LEU A 275 -9.53 11.08 -6.67
N ILE A 276 -9.64 10.27 -5.61
CA ILE A 276 -8.56 9.37 -5.14
C ILE A 276 -8.12 8.43 -6.28
N GLY A 277 -9.10 7.90 -7.03
CA GLY A 277 -8.87 7.11 -8.23
C GLY A 277 -7.94 5.91 -7.99
N ARG A 278 -6.76 5.93 -8.64
CA ARG A 278 -5.74 4.88 -8.53
C ARG A 278 -4.48 5.32 -7.76
N LEU A 279 -4.46 6.53 -7.19
CA LEU A 279 -3.25 7.11 -6.57
C LEU A 279 -2.77 6.33 -5.35
N GLN A 280 -3.70 5.73 -4.61
CA GLN A 280 -3.41 4.88 -3.45
C GLN A 280 -3.34 3.38 -3.82
N LEU A 281 -3.41 3.04 -5.12
CA LEU A 281 -3.24 1.68 -5.62
C LEU A 281 -1.76 1.39 -5.95
N THR A 282 -1.47 0.13 -6.24
CA THR A 282 -0.11 -0.31 -6.58
C THR A 282 0.42 0.44 -7.81
N THR A 283 1.57 1.11 -7.66
CA THR A 283 2.33 1.70 -8.77
C THR A 283 3.34 0.71 -9.34
N GLU A 284 3.96 1.03 -10.48
CA GLU A 284 5.06 0.23 -11.03
C GLU A 284 6.22 0.10 -10.04
N ARG A 285 6.66 1.22 -9.48
CA ARG A 285 7.71 1.25 -8.45
C ARG A 285 7.38 0.34 -7.27
N MET A 286 6.13 0.37 -6.79
CA MET A 286 5.71 -0.56 -5.74
C MET A 286 5.76 -2.02 -6.20
N ARG A 287 5.49 -2.34 -7.46
CA ARG A 287 5.64 -3.72 -7.98
C ARG A 287 7.10 -4.16 -7.99
N GLU A 288 8.00 -3.27 -8.40
CA GLU A 288 9.44 -3.51 -8.40
C GLU A 288 9.93 -3.78 -6.96
N GLU A 289 9.58 -2.92 -6.00
CA GLU A 289 9.90 -3.12 -4.57
C GLU A 289 9.32 -4.45 -4.02
N GLU A 290 8.11 -4.82 -4.43
CA GLU A 290 7.52 -6.10 -4.06
C GLU A 290 8.30 -7.28 -4.65
N ASN A 291 8.74 -7.19 -5.90
CA ASN A 291 9.55 -8.21 -6.56
C ASN A 291 10.95 -8.32 -5.93
N GLU A 292 11.61 -7.20 -5.66
CA GLU A 292 12.91 -7.16 -5.00
C GLU A 292 12.86 -7.83 -3.63
N GLY A 293 11.84 -7.52 -2.82
CA GLY A 293 11.72 -8.17 -1.54
C GLY A 293 11.35 -9.65 -1.62
N ILE A 294 10.71 -10.12 -2.71
CA ILE A 294 10.53 -11.57 -2.95
C ILE A 294 11.90 -12.20 -3.18
N VAL A 295 12.72 -11.60 -4.05
CA VAL A 295 14.06 -12.10 -4.35
C VAL A 295 14.93 -12.13 -3.09
N GLN A 296 14.94 -11.06 -2.29
CA GLN A 296 15.68 -11.00 -1.02
C GLN A 296 15.23 -12.09 -0.05
N LEU A 297 13.92 -12.29 0.11
CA LEU A 297 13.42 -13.35 1.00
C LEU A 297 13.79 -14.74 0.49
N ARG A 298 13.75 -14.97 -0.84
CA ARG A 298 14.18 -16.24 -1.45
C ARG A 298 15.65 -16.51 -1.17
N ILE A 299 16.51 -15.51 -1.31
CA ILE A 299 17.94 -15.60 -0.97
C ILE A 299 18.10 -16.07 0.48
N LEU A 300 17.48 -15.37 1.43
CA LEU A 300 17.57 -15.69 2.86
C LEU A 300 17.05 -17.10 3.17
N ARG A 301 15.89 -17.48 2.63
CA ARG A 301 15.29 -18.79 2.87
C ARG A 301 16.07 -19.93 2.21
N THR A 302 16.67 -19.69 1.04
CA THR A 302 17.59 -20.64 0.41
C THR A 302 18.83 -20.85 1.27
N GLN A 303 19.46 -19.78 1.76
CA GLN A 303 20.61 -19.88 2.66
C GLN A 303 20.27 -20.63 3.95
N GLU A 304 19.19 -20.26 4.62
CA GLU A 304 18.72 -20.90 5.85
C GLU A 304 18.45 -22.39 5.64
N ALA A 305 17.72 -22.76 4.57
CA ALA A 305 17.41 -24.14 4.27
C ALA A 305 18.67 -24.97 3.94
N ILE A 306 19.63 -24.40 3.18
CA ILE A 306 20.92 -25.06 2.93
C ILE A 306 21.66 -25.29 4.24
N ILE A 307 21.79 -24.27 5.10
CA ILE A 307 22.48 -24.42 6.40
C ILE A 307 21.77 -25.45 7.28
N GLN A 308 20.43 -25.48 7.29
CA GLN A 308 19.66 -26.46 8.05
C GLN A 308 19.99 -27.90 7.61
N ILE A 309 19.98 -28.18 6.30
CA ILE A 309 20.37 -29.48 5.75
C ILE A 309 21.82 -29.82 6.12
N MET A 310 22.73 -28.87 5.94
CA MET A 310 24.15 -29.05 6.21
C MET A 310 24.45 -29.32 7.69
N LYS A 311 23.73 -28.65 8.60
CA LYS A 311 23.83 -28.90 10.04
C LYS A 311 23.44 -30.33 10.41
N MET A 312 22.42 -30.88 9.74
CA MET A 312 21.93 -32.24 9.99
C MET A 312 22.82 -33.31 9.37
N ARG A 313 23.22 -33.15 8.10
CA ARG A 313 23.94 -34.18 7.34
C ARG A 313 25.46 -34.13 7.53
N LYS A 314 26.01 -32.96 7.88
CA LYS A 314 27.45 -32.63 7.97
C LYS A 314 28.25 -32.79 6.66
N LYS A 315 27.89 -33.73 5.79
CA LYS A 315 28.44 -33.93 4.44
C LYS A 315 27.32 -34.35 3.49
N ILE A 316 27.22 -33.74 2.30
CA ILE A 316 26.15 -34.03 1.32
C ILE A 316 26.61 -33.76 -0.11
N SER A 317 26.13 -34.56 -1.07
CA SER A 317 26.34 -34.30 -2.50
C SER A 317 25.42 -33.20 -3.02
N ASN A 318 25.83 -32.49 -4.08
CA ASN A 318 25.02 -31.43 -4.71
C ASN A 318 23.66 -31.95 -5.19
N ALA A 319 23.60 -33.15 -5.77
CA ALA A 319 22.36 -33.76 -6.24
C ALA A 319 21.37 -34.02 -5.09
N GLN A 320 21.85 -34.55 -3.96
CA GLN A 320 21.02 -34.77 -2.76
C GLN A 320 20.60 -33.44 -2.14
N LEU A 321 21.52 -32.47 -2.03
CA LEU A 321 21.23 -31.13 -1.50
C LEU A 321 20.12 -30.46 -2.29
N GLN A 322 20.17 -30.47 -3.63
CA GLN A 322 19.12 -29.88 -4.46
C GLN A 322 17.76 -30.53 -4.22
N THR A 323 17.72 -31.85 -4.04
CA THR A 323 16.47 -32.60 -3.83
C THR A 323 15.86 -32.27 -2.46
N GLU A 324 16.65 -32.34 -1.39
CA GLU A 324 16.19 -32.00 -0.03
C GLU A 324 15.81 -30.50 0.07
N LEU A 325 16.55 -29.61 -0.60
CA LEU A 325 16.27 -28.18 -0.60
C LEU A 325 14.93 -27.85 -1.26
N VAL A 326 14.61 -28.50 -2.38
CA VAL A 326 13.33 -28.34 -3.06
C VAL A 326 12.18 -28.81 -2.17
N GLU A 327 12.38 -29.88 -1.40
CA GLU A 327 11.37 -30.39 -0.48
C GLU A 327 11.08 -29.42 0.67
N ILE A 328 12.12 -28.84 1.30
CA ILE A 328 11.97 -27.84 2.36
C ILE A 328 11.22 -26.59 1.86
N LEU A 329 11.55 -26.12 0.65
CA LEU A 329 11.02 -24.86 0.12
C LEU A 329 9.71 -25.00 -0.66
N LYS A 330 9.21 -26.23 -0.89
CA LYS A 330 8.05 -26.55 -1.75
C LYS A 330 6.79 -25.73 -1.46
N ASN A 331 6.53 -25.39 -0.19
CA ASN A 331 5.36 -24.63 0.22
C ASN A 331 5.53 -23.11 0.07
N MET A 332 6.71 -22.63 -0.33
CA MET A 332 7.02 -21.22 -0.51
C MET A 332 7.32 -20.90 -1.97
N PHE A 333 8.36 -21.53 -2.55
CA PHE A 333 8.78 -21.33 -3.94
C PHE A 333 9.66 -22.49 -4.42
N LEU A 334 9.82 -22.61 -5.74
CA LEU A 334 10.78 -23.52 -6.34
C LEU A 334 12.13 -22.80 -6.59
N PRO A 335 13.21 -23.13 -5.85
CA PRO A 335 14.50 -22.45 -6.04
C PRO A 335 15.11 -22.79 -7.40
N GLN A 336 15.59 -21.76 -8.12
CA GLN A 336 16.27 -21.95 -9.40
C GLN A 336 17.71 -22.42 -9.20
N LYS A 337 18.21 -23.31 -10.07
CA LYS A 337 19.59 -23.81 -10.02
C LYS A 337 20.65 -22.70 -9.96
N LYS A 338 20.43 -21.59 -10.69
CA LYS A 338 21.30 -20.41 -10.67
C LYS A 338 21.38 -19.80 -9.26
N MET A 339 20.24 -19.56 -8.62
CA MET A 339 20.16 -19.03 -7.25
C MET A 339 20.83 -19.97 -6.25
N ILE A 340 20.56 -21.29 -6.34
CA ILE A 340 21.19 -22.28 -5.46
C ILE A 340 22.72 -22.21 -5.59
N LYS A 341 23.24 -22.15 -6.82
CA LYS A 341 24.68 -22.03 -7.07
C LYS A 341 25.25 -20.75 -6.44
N GLU A 342 24.64 -19.61 -6.69
CA GLU A 342 25.07 -18.32 -6.13
C GLU A 342 25.08 -18.34 -4.59
N GLN A 343 24.07 -18.94 -3.96
CA GLN A 343 24.00 -19.03 -2.50
C GLN A 343 25.00 -20.03 -1.92
N ILE A 344 25.30 -21.13 -2.61
CA ILE A 344 26.35 -22.07 -2.21
C ILE A 344 27.73 -21.38 -2.23
N GLU A 345 28.06 -20.65 -3.29
CA GLU A 345 29.34 -19.92 -3.35
C GLU A 345 29.42 -18.88 -2.23
N TRP A 346 28.35 -18.12 -2.00
CA TRP A 346 28.29 -17.16 -0.89
C TRP A 346 28.54 -17.84 0.47
N LEU A 347 27.94 -19.01 0.72
CA LEU A 347 28.14 -19.76 1.96
C LEU A 347 29.57 -20.32 2.11
N ILE A 348 30.25 -20.64 1.01
CA ILE A 348 31.66 -21.07 1.00
C ILE A 348 32.57 -19.89 1.36
N GLU A 349 32.36 -18.73 0.73
CA GLU A 349 33.11 -17.51 1.00
C GLU A 349 33.00 -17.09 2.48
N HIS A 350 31.79 -17.20 3.03
CA HIS A 350 31.48 -16.87 4.43
C HIS A 350 31.80 -18.00 5.42
N LYS A 351 32.48 -19.06 4.98
CA LYS A 351 32.99 -20.14 5.83
C LYS A 351 31.93 -20.96 6.56
N TYR A 352 30.69 -21.01 6.07
CA TYR A 352 29.66 -21.92 6.60
C TYR A 352 29.84 -23.36 6.11
N ILE A 353 30.29 -23.52 4.86
CA ILE A 353 30.51 -24.81 4.21
C ILE A 353 31.80 -24.78 3.39
N ARG A 354 32.37 -25.95 3.08
CA ARG A 354 33.46 -26.11 2.09
C ARG A 354 33.14 -27.21 1.10
N ARG A 355 33.82 -27.17 -0.04
CA ARG A 355 33.87 -28.32 -0.96
C ARG A 355 34.81 -29.39 -0.39
N ASP A 356 34.48 -30.65 -0.63
CA ASP A 356 35.36 -31.77 -0.34
C ASP A 356 36.63 -31.68 -1.22
N GLU A 357 37.77 -32.08 -0.66
CA GLU A 357 39.07 -32.09 -1.35
C GLU A 357 39.13 -33.14 -2.45
N SER A 358 38.37 -34.24 -2.30
CA SER A 358 38.31 -35.37 -3.22
C SER A 358 37.17 -35.29 -4.24
N ASP A 359 36.10 -34.55 -3.94
CA ASP A 359 34.94 -34.39 -4.82
C ASP A 359 34.38 -32.97 -4.78
N ILE A 360 34.54 -32.24 -5.89
CA ILE A 360 34.06 -30.87 -6.03
C ILE A 360 32.53 -30.74 -5.87
N ASN A 361 31.78 -31.82 -6.09
CA ASN A 361 30.31 -31.84 -5.98
C ASN A 361 29.81 -32.20 -4.59
N THR A 362 30.70 -32.44 -3.63
CA THR A 362 30.36 -32.74 -2.25
C THR A 362 30.67 -31.54 -1.35
N PHE A 363 29.74 -31.22 -0.46
CA PHE A 363 29.86 -30.12 0.49
C PHE A 363 29.99 -30.66 1.92
N ILE A 364 30.82 -30.01 2.72
CA ILE A 364 31.08 -30.32 4.14
C ILE A 364 30.74 -29.09 4.99
N TYR A 365 29.97 -29.28 6.06
CA TYR A 365 29.64 -28.21 7.01
C TYR A 365 30.84 -27.89 7.90
N MET A 366 31.14 -26.60 8.11
CA MET A 366 32.38 -26.16 8.78
C MET A 366 32.21 -25.57 10.18
N ALA A 367 30.98 -25.50 10.69
CA ALA A 367 30.68 -24.90 11.98
C ALA A 367 30.26 -25.91 13.07
#